data_AF-A0A812UKD8-F1
#
_entry.id   AF-A0A812UKD8-F1
#
_cell.length_a   1.000
_cell.length_b   1.000
_cell.length_c   1.000
_cell.angle_alpha   90.00
_cell.angle_beta   90.00
_cell.angle_gamma   90.00
#
_symmetry.space_group_name_H-M   'P 1'
#
loop_
_entity.id
_entity.type
_entity.pdbx_description
1 polymer ?
#
loop_
_entity_poly.entity_id
_entity_poly.type
_entity_poly.pdbx_seq_one_letter_code
_entity_poly.pdbx_strand_id
1 'polypeptide(L)'
;MFDFDALEQSEASAQLVTFSQADSGDPFTEGLNFPVGSLLKSVAPVRMRAETSLDSRLVCTIQPGQIAEVQACSGRRLFIVCGGQEGWVSAIALDATILWQQENGNSWDQTEDLRQTLRVRPFREVDRPFLQRIEAQCFGLRDQSLHLWLMEAAAPGSRTCVDVAVVDTAVAGYCAWRLEGDLHSPVLYVLSLAVEATQRRRGYAEELLRHAIKRGESSGAAAATLHVRVDNKPANSLYSRLGFVLVAHVHDYYGNCDAWELLRELPAMVKRTVDHTLVLKLRAEGFPQICVIRMLQWTHNSEAMAALLAAGEVPIVDCQDVMRQGGRALGSSCRI
;
A
#
# COMPACT_ATOMS: atom_id res chain seq x y z
N MET A 1 36.14 -10.77 -55.92
CA MET A 1 36.52 -9.38 -56.23
C MET A 1 35.33 -8.51 -55.89
N PHE A 2 35.30 -8.02 -54.66
CA PHE A 2 34.90 -6.67 -54.23
C PHE A 2 35.12 -6.66 -52.72
N ASP A 3 36.08 -5.83 -52.33
CA ASP A 3 36.55 -5.55 -50.98
C ASP A 3 35.82 -4.28 -50.51
N PHE A 4 35.46 -4.20 -49.22
CA PHE A 4 35.34 -2.92 -48.51
C PHE A 4 35.27 -3.17 -46.99
N ASP A 5 36.26 -2.61 -46.32
CA ASP A 5 36.40 -2.43 -44.88
C ASP A 5 35.16 -1.88 -44.15
N ALA A 6 35.21 -2.09 -42.82
CA ALA A 6 34.47 -1.43 -41.74
C ALA A 6 33.22 -2.16 -41.19
N LEU A 7 33.39 -2.78 -40.02
CA LEU A 7 32.58 -2.46 -38.83
C LEU A 7 33.22 -3.11 -37.58
N GLU A 8 34.12 -2.35 -36.97
CA GLU A 8 34.48 -2.48 -35.56
C GLU A 8 33.28 -2.16 -34.65
N GLN A 9 33.18 -2.94 -33.56
CA GLN A 9 32.72 -2.58 -32.22
C GLN A 9 31.35 -1.90 -32.04
N SER A 10 30.48 -2.52 -31.24
CA SER A 10 29.42 -1.80 -30.52
C SER A 10 29.11 -2.48 -29.19
N GLU A 11 29.51 -1.78 -28.12
CA GLU A 11 29.22 -2.02 -26.73
C GLU A 11 27.72 -1.83 -26.42
N ALA A 12 27.21 -2.65 -25.49
CA ALA A 12 25.85 -2.58 -24.99
C ALA A 12 25.58 -1.25 -24.25
N SER A 13 24.97 -0.31 -24.97
CA SER A 13 24.54 0.99 -24.46
C SER A 13 23.16 0.92 -23.78
N ALA A 14 23.07 1.46 -22.57
CA ALA A 14 21.80 1.77 -21.91
C ALA A 14 21.01 2.78 -22.76
N GLN A 15 19.81 2.41 -23.18
CA GLN A 15 18.98 3.23 -24.05
C GLN A 15 18.56 4.54 -23.37
N LEU A 16 19.09 5.64 -23.90
CA LEU A 16 18.56 7.00 -23.79
C LEU A 16 17.33 7.11 -24.69
N VAL A 17 16.20 7.61 -24.17
CA VAL A 17 15.06 8.01 -25.02
C VAL A 17 14.67 9.44 -24.70
N THR A 18 14.76 10.25 -25.75
CA THR A 18 14.42 11.66 -25.92
C THR A 18 12.96 11.80 -26.33
N PHE A 19 12.27 12.85 -25.87
CA PHE A 19 11.03 13.32 -26.51
C PHE A 19 10.96 14.85 -26.52
N SER A 20 10.52 15.34 -27.68
CA SER A 20 10.49 16.72 -28.14
C SER A 20 9.13 17.40 -27.91
N GLN A 21 9.21 18.71 -27.68
CA GLN A 21 8.18 19.74 -27.82
C GLN A 21 6.94 19.71 -26.92
N ALA A 22 6.59 20.92 -26.48
CA ALA A 22 5.62 21.24 -25.46
C ALA A 22 4.20 21.26 -26.03
N ASP A 23 3.31 20.47 -25.44
CA ASP A 23 1.87 20.67 -25.55
C ASP A 23 1.34 21.21 -24.22
N SER A 24 0.90 22.47 -24.25
CA SER A 24 0.12 23.10 -23.21
C SER A 24 -1.26 22.46 -23.16
N GLY A 25 -1.40 21.39 -22.38
CA GLY A 25 -2.66 20.67 -22.17
C GLY A 25 -2.48 19.34 -21.45
N ASP A 26 -1.40 19.18 -20.71
CA ASP A 26 -0.95 17.90 -20.20
C ASP A 26 -1.61 17.56 -18.84
N PRO A 27 -2.50 16.55 -18.76
CA PRO A 27 -3.23 16.19 -17.55
C PRO A 27 -2.33 15.71 -16.41
N PHE A 28 -1.04 15.48 -16.66
CA PHE A 28 -0.05 15.16 -15.61
C PHE A 28 0.56 16.39 -14.94
N THR A 29 0.24 17.61 -15.40
CA THR A 29 0.68 18.86 -14.78
C THR A 29 -0.34 19.47 -13.80
N GLU A 30 -1.59 18.98 -13.80
CA GLU A 30 -2.59 19.36 -12.81
C GLU A 30 -2.19 18.86 -11.41
N GLY A 31 -1.76 19.79 -10.55
CA GLY A 31 -1.44 19.53 -9.14
C GLY A 31 0.03 19.68 -8.73
N LEU A 32 0.96 19.93 -9.67
CA LEU A 32 2.36 20.21 -9.34
C LEU A 32 2.56 21.71 -9.10
N ASN A 33 2.42 22.14 -7.86
CA ASN A 33 2.63 23.52 -7.45
C ASN A 33 3.99 23.68 -6.75
N PHE A 34 5.01 24.13 -7.48
CA PHE A 34 6.32 24.50 -6.94
C PHE A 34 6.51 26.01 -7.07
N PRO A 35 6.09 26.81 -6.07
CA PRO A 35 6.22 28.26 -6.17
C PRO A 35 7.70 28.68 -6.22
N VAL A 36 8.00 29.69 -7.03
CA VAL A 36 9.33 30.33 -7.05
C VAL A 36 9.71 30.78 -5.65
N GLY A 37 10.94 30.49 -5.23
CA GLY A 37 11.44 30.67 -3.87
C GLY A 37 11.29 29.44 -2.96
N SER A 38 10.70 28.34 -3.45
CA SER A 38 10.63 27.09 -2.67
C SER A 38 11.97 26.38 -2.63
N LEU A 39 12.33 25.87 -1.44
CA LEU A 39 13.40 24.89 -1.28
C LEU A 39 12.85 23.49 -1.55
N LEU A 40 13.50 22.77 -2.44
CA LEU A 40 13.15 21.42 -2.85
C LEU A 40 14.31 20.47 -2.59
N LYS A 41 14.01 19.32 -2.02
CA LYS A 41 14.96 18.22 -1.86
C LYS A 41 14.79 17.21 -2.99
N SER A 42 15.87 16.85 -3.67
CA SER A 42 15.85 15.81 -4.71
C SER A 42 15.57 14.43 -4.08
N VAL A 43 14.64 13.65 -4.64
CA VAL A 43 14.38 12.27 -4.18
C VAL A 43 15.09 11.19 -5.00
N ALA A 44 15.61 11.57 -6.17
CA ALA A 44 16.37 10.73 -7.09
C ALA A 44 17.48 11.55 -7.78
N PRO A 45 18.42 10.94 -8.49
CA PRO A 45 19.43 11.69 -9.23
C PRO A 45 18.77 12.54 -10.34
N VAL A 46 19.04 13.84 -10.36
CA VAL A 46 18.47 14.77 -11.36
C VAL A 46 19.56 15.44 -12.17
N ARG A 47 19.46 15.36 -13.50
CA ARG A 47 20.40 16.01 -14.42
C ARG A 47 20.04 17.48 -14.60
N MET A 48 20.95 18.37 -14.22
CA MET A 48 20.85 19.80 -14.43
C MET A 48 21.48 20.19 -15.76
N ARG A 49 20.77 20.99 -16.56
CA ARG A 49 21.21 21.42 -17.90
C ARG A 49 21.17 22.94 -18.03
N ALA A 50 21.95 23.47 -18.96
CA ALA A 50 22.06 24.91 -19.17
C ALA A 50 20.74 25.53 -19.69
N GLU A 51 19.95 24.79 -20.46
CA GLU A 51 18.69 25.25 -21.05
C GLU A 51 17.57 24.23 -20.80
N THR A 52 16.32 24.60 -21.11
CA THR A 52 15.14 23.73 -20.97
C THR A 52 15.19 22.48 -21.84
N SER A 53 15.98 22.53 -22.93
CA SER A 53 16.20 21.41 -23.86
C SER A 53 17.06 20.30 -23.26
N LEU A 54 16.70 19.05 -23.55
CA LEU A 54 17.45 17.86 -23.15
C LEU A 54 18.80 17.73 -23.87
N ASP A 55 18.95 18.36 -25.03
CA ASP A 55 20.18 18.33 -25.82
C ASP A 55 21.18 19.41 -25.39
N SER A 56 20.75 20.30 -24.48
CA SER A 56 21.62 21.33 -23.94
C SER A 56 22.68 20.76 -23.00
N ARG A 57 23.78 21.51 -22.86
CA ARG A 57 24.95 21.13 -22.06
C ARG A 57 24.54 20.70 -20.65
N LEU A 58 24.98 19.51 -20.25
CA LEU A 58 24.84 19.03 -18.87
C LEU A 58 25.75 19.88 -17.96
N VAL A 59 25.17 20.51 -16.95
CA VAL A 59 25.89 21.30 -15.94
C VAL A 59 26.41 20.37 -14.86
N CYS A 60 25.52 19.60 -14.22
CA CYS A 60 25.87 18.62 -13.21
C CYS A 60 24.77 17.56 -13.06
N THR A 61 25.02 16.54 -12.24
CA THR A 61 23.99 15.62 -11.76
C THR A 61 23.82 15.83 -10.26
N ILE A 62 22.64 16.29 -9.86
CA ILE A 62 22.22 16.47 -8.48
C ILE A 62 21.95 15.09 -7.90
N GLN A 63 22.64 14.74 -6.83
CA GLN A 63 22.44 13.48 -6.12
C GLN A 63 21.19 13.54 -5.25
N PRO A 64 20.56 12.39 -4.92
CA PRO A 64 19.43 12.34 -4.01
C PRO A 64 19.76 13.00 -2.67
N GLY A 65 18.79 13.75 -2.13
CA GLY A 65 18.89 14.41 -0.84
C GLY A 65 19.51 15.81 -0.86
N GLN A 66 19.95 16.30 -2.01
CA GLN A 66 20.44 17.67 -2.16
C GLN A 66 19.29 18.66 -2.26
N ILE A 67 19.48 19.84 -1.66
CA ILE A 67 18.50 20.91 -1.61
C ILE A 67 18.77 21.89 -2.74
N ALA A 68 17.72 22.27 -3.45
CA ALA A 68 17.75 23.23 -4.53
C ALA A 68 16.63 24.26 -4.36
N GLU A 69 16.94 25.52 -4.66
CA GLU A 69 15.96 26.60 -4.64
C GLU A 69 15.36 26.80 -6.03
N VAL A 70 14.04 26.87 -6.13
CA VAL A 70 13.34 27.14 -7.39
C VAL A 70 13.38 28.62 -7.71
N GLN A 71 14.00 28.98 -8.84
CA GLN A 71 14.10 30.35 -9.32
C GLN A 71 13.12 30.64 -10.47
N ALA A 72 12.74 29.63 -11.25
CA ALA A 72 11.69 29.74 -12.26
C ALA A 72 11.06 28.39 -12.60
N CYS A 73 9.89 28.41 -13.22
CA CYS A 73 9.18 27.21 -13.70
C CYS A 73 8.72 27.41 -15.15
N SER A 74 8.82 26.36 -15.97
CA SER A 74 8.33 26.34 -17.35
C SER A 74 7.79 24.94 -17.69
N GLY A 75 6.48 24.75 -17.52
CA GLY A 75 5.85 23.43 -17.66
C GLY A 75 6.42 22.41 -16.67
N ARG A 76 6.91 21.27 -17.17
CA ARG A 76 7.56 20.21 -16.36
C ARG A 76 9.04 20.50 -16.01
N ARG A 77 9.55 21.70 -16.31
CA ARG A 77 10.94 22.10 -16.03
C ARG A 77 10.99 23.13 -14.90
N LEU A 78 11.96 22.97 -14.01
CA LEU A 78 12.30 23.93 -12.96
C LEU A 78 13.68 24.50 -13.26
N PHE A 79 13.85 25.81 -13.16
CA PHE A 79 15.16 26.44 -13.08
C PHE A 79 15.52 26.53 -11.61
N ILE A 80 16.63 25.92 -11.22
CA ILE A 80 17.00 25.78 -9.82
C ILE A 80 18.44 26.18 -9.57
N VAL A 81 18.74 26.58 -8.34
CA VAL A 81 20.11 26.78 -7.83
C VAL A 81 20.39 25.71 -6.79
N CYS A 82 21.45 24.92 -6.99
CA CYS A 82 21.85 23.83 -6.10
C CYS A 82 23.37 23.82 -5.95
N GLY A 83 23.88 24.03 -4.72
CA GLY A 83 25.32 23.97 -4.44
C GLY A 83 26.17 24.98 -5.23
N GLY A 84 25.62 26.16 -5.53
CA GLY A 84 26.31 27.21 -6.30
C GLY A 84 26.34 26.98 -7.82
N GLN A 85 25.62 25.98 -8.33
CA GLN A 85 25.37 25.78 -9.75
C GLN A 85 23.90 26.05 -10.06
N GLU A 86 23.62 26.63 -11.23
CA GLU A 86 22.26 26.93 -11.67
C GLU A 86 21.96 26.28 -13.03
N GLY A 87 20.69 25.90 -13.22
CA GLY A 87 20.26 25.28 -14.45
C GLY A 87 18.87 24.68 -14.39
N TRP A 88 18.43 24.16 -15.54
CA TRP A 88 17.14 23.53 -15.74
C TRP A 88 17.16 22.05 -15.38
N VAL A 89 16.12 21.62 -14.67
CA VAL A 89 15.89 20.24 -14.26
C VAL A 89 14.46 19.80 -14.55
N SER A 90 14.23 18.49 -14.65
CA SER A 90 12.87 17.95 -14.70
C SER A 90 12.22 17.99 -13.31
N ALA A 91 10.96 18.44 -13.23
CA ALA A 91 10.14 18.29 -12.02
C ALA A 91 9.68 16.83 -11.79
N ILE A 92 9.52 16.09 -12.89
CA ILE A 92 8.98 14.73 -12.94
C ILE A 92 9.85 13.88 -13.87
N ALA A 93 9.99 12.59 -13.58
CA ALA A 93 10.56 11.60 -14.49
C ALA A 93 9.59 11.23 -15.64
N LEU A 94 10.08 10.48 -16.62
CA LEU A 94 9.30 10.03 -17.77
C LEU A 94 8.15 9.08 -17.38
N ASP A 95 8.28 8.36 -16.27
CA ASP A 95 7.27 7.46 -15.70
C ASP A 95 6.28 8.17 -14.76
N ALA A 96 6.25 9.51 -14.81
CA ALA A 96 5.46 10.39 -13.95
C ALA A 96 5.87 10.40 -12.45
N THR A 97 7.03 9.87 -12.09
CA THR A 97 7.56 9.98 -10.72
C THR A 97 8.00 11.41 -10.40
N ILE A 98 7.47 12.00 -9.31
CA ILE A 98 7.88 13.33 -8.84
C ILE A 98 9.33 13.25 -8.33
N LEU A 99 10.21 14.12 -8.83
CA LEU A 99 11.66 14.10 -8.54
C LEU A 99 12.07 14.97 -7.35
N TRP A 100 11.12 15.73 -6.80
CA TRP A 100 11.36 16.77 -5.80
C TRP A 100 10.34 16.73 -4.68
N GLN A 101 10.79 16.96 -3.45
CA GLN A 101 9.97 17.09 -2.26
C GLN A 101 10.15 18.49 -1.66
N GLN A 102 9.06 19.18 -1.31
CA GLN A 102 9.13 20.51 -0.70
C GLN A 102 9.72 20.45 0.70
N GLU A 103 10.71 21.30 0.96
CA GLU A 103 11.37 21.42 2.26
C GLU A 103 10.68 22.49 3.10
N ASN A 104 9.90 22.04 4.09
CA ASN A 104 9.30 22.93 5.08
C ASN A 104 10.36 23.14 6.18
N GLY A 105 10.90 24.36 6.27
CA GLY A 105 12.08 24.71 7.06
C GLY A 105 11.96 24.56 8.58
N ASN A 106 11.82 23.33 9.08
CA ASN A 106 12.08 23.01 10.48
C ASN A 106 13.45 22.34 10.62
N SER A 107 14.31 23.08 11.31
CA SER A 107 15.69 22.76 11.70
C SER A 107 15.84 21.39 12.36
N TRP A 108 16.91 20.72 11.98
CA TRP A 108 17.33 19.36 12.30
C TRP A 108 17.50 19.08 13.80
N ASP A 109 16.79 18.06 14.30
CA ASP A 109 17.28 17.24 15.40
C ASP A 109 17.79 15.92 14.82
N GLN A 110 19.09 15.65 15.02
CA GLN A 110 19.81 14.54 14.43
C GLN A 110 19.48 13.23 15.14
N THR A 111 18.26 12.68 14.98
CA THR A 111 17.95 11.24 15.20
C THR A 111 16.54 10.84 14.75
N GLU A 112 15.96 11.46 13.72
CA GLU A 112 14.64 11.03 13.24
C GLU A 112 14.78 9.91 12.19
N ASP A 113 14.98 8.71 12.73
CA ASP A 113 14.50 7.41 12.24
C ASP A 113 13.94 7.45 10.79
N LEU A 114 14.76 7.02 9.81
CA LEU A 114 14.33 6.70 8.43
C LEU A 114 13.38 5.49 8.46
N ARG A 115 12.24 5.61 9.13
CA ARG A 115 11.19 4.60 9.14
C ARG A 115 10.59 4.60 7.74
N GLN A 116 11.06 3.67 6.91
CA GLN A 116 10.38 3.29 5.68
C GLN A 116 8.88 3.22 5.92
N THR A 117 8.12 4.04 5.21
CA THR A 117 6.67 4.12 5.43
C THR A 117 6.00 3.01 4.66
N LEU A 118 5.87 1.85 5.29
CA LEU A 118 5.12 0.73 4.74
C LEU A 118 3.62 1.05 4.76
N ARG A 119 2.98 0.93 3.60
CA ARG A 119 1.53 1.04 3.45
C ARG A 119 1.01 -0.15 2.66
N VAL A 120 -0.01 -0.81 3.18
CA VAL A 120 -0.75 -1.85 2.44
C VAL A 120 -2.05 -1.25 1.92
N ARG A 121 -2.32 -1.43 0.63
CA ARG A 121 -3.54 -0.92 -0.04
C ARG A 121 -3.99 -1.84 -1.17
N PRO A 122 -5.23 -1.72 -1.66
CA PRO A 122 -5.65 -2.39 -2.89
C PRO A 122 -4.73 -2.02 -4.06
N PHE A 123 -4.53 -2.98 -4.97
CA PHE A 123 -3.81 -2.75 -6.21
C PHE A 123 -4.50 -1.69 -7.07
N ARG A 124 -3.72 -1.03 -7.91
CA ARG A 124 -4.16 -0.11 -8.96
C ARG A 124 -3.57 -0.59 -10.27
N GLU A 125 -4.18 -0.21 -11.40
CA GLU A 125 -3.66 -0.59 -12.72
C GLU A 125 -2.21 -0.12 -12.95
N VAL A 126 -1.82 1.02 -12.38
CA VAL A 126 -0.42 1.51 -12.42
C VAL A 126 0.57 0.57 -11.72
N ASP A 127 0.11 -0.31 -10.83
CA ASP A 127 0.97 -1.27 -10.13
C ASP A 127 1.25 -2.53 -10.96
N ARG A 128 0.42 -2.81 -11.99
CA ARG A 128 0.45 -4.06 -12.77
C ARG A 128 1.85 -4.45 -13.28
N PRO A 129 2.66 -3.54 -13.85
CA PRO A 129 4.00 -3.90 -14.33
C PRO A 129 4.95 -4.34 -13.20
N PHE A 130 4.77 -3.80 -11.98
CA PHE A 130 5.57 -4.19 -10.82
C PHE A 130 5.15 -5.56 -10.31
N LEU A 131 3.84 -5.85 -10.25
CA LEU A 131 3.32 -7.14 -9.82
C LEU A 131 3.76 -8.25 -10.78
N GLN A 132 3.67 -8.02 -12.10
CA GLN A 132 4.15 -8.98 -13.11
C GLN A 132 5.65 -9.28 -12.97
N ARG A 133 6.45 -8.27 -12.65
CA ARG A 133 7.89 -8.46 -12.41
C ARG A 133 8.17 -9.28 -11.15
N ILE A 134 7.48 -8.96 -10.05
CA ILE A 134 7.59 -9.68 -8.79
C ILE A 134 7.15 -11.13 -8.98
N GLU A 135 6.06 -11.36 -9.73
CA GLU A 135 5.54 -12.69 -10.06
C GLU A 135 6.55 -13.52 -10.82
N ALA A 136 7.07 -12.97 -11.92
CA ALA A 136 8.08 -13.64 -12.74
C ALA A 136 9.34 -13.98 -11.92
N GLN A 137 9.74 -13.10 -10.99
CA GLN A 137 10.87 -13.34 -10.10
C GLN A 137 10.60 -14.41 -9.05
N CYS A 138 9.37 -14.49 -8.52
CA CYS A 138 9.03 -15.40 -7.41
C CYS A 138 8.61 -16.79 -7.88
N PHE A 139 7.85 -16.88 -8.98
CA PHE A 139 7.21 -18.13 -9.43
C PHE A 139 7.53 -18.48 -10.89
N GLY A 140 8.20 -17.58 -11.62
CA GLY A 140 8.55 -17.77 -13.03
C GLY A 140 7.47 -17.29 -14.00
N LEU A 141 7.71 -17.46 -15.31
CA LEU A 141 6.86 -16.93 -16.38
C LEU A 141 5.72 -17.86 -16.81
N ARG A 142 5.65 -19.08 -16.26
CA ARG A 142 4.68 -20.09 -16.70
C ARG A 142 3.32 -19.93 -16.04
N ASP A 143 3.28 -19.33 -14.86
CA ASP A 143 2.04 -19.09 -14.13
C ASP A 143 1.39 -17.80 -14.62
N GLN A 144 0.17 -17.91 -15.16
CA GLN A 144 -0.63 -16.76 -15.62
C GLN A 144 -1.72 -16.37 -14.62
N SER A 145 -1.75 -17.00 -13.44
CA SER A 145 -2.82 -16.84 -12.47
C SER A 145 -2.92 -15.40 -11.95
N LEU A 146 -1.78 -14.69 -11.82
CA LEU A 146 -1.79 -13.27 -11.44
C LEU A 146 -2.64 -12.41 -12.38
N HIS A 147 -2.58 -12.63 -13.70
CA HIS A 147 -3.37 -11.84 -14.65
C HIS A 147 -4.88 -12.04 -14.39
N LEU A 148 -5.30 -13.29 -14.16
CA LEU A 148 -6.68 -13.63 -13.85
C LEU A 148 -7.13 -13.00 -12.54
N TRP A 149 -6.33 -13.09 -11.48
CA TRP A 149 -6.67 -12.50 -10.18
C TRP A 149 -6.78 -10.98 -10.23
N LEU A 150 -5.94 -10.29 -11.02
CA LEU A 150 -6.04 -8.85 -11.23
C LEU A 150 -7.33 -8.48 -11.97
N MET A 151 -7.72 -9.25 -12.98
CA MET A 151 -9.00 -9.04 -13.68
C MET A 151 -10.20 -9.28 -12.75
N GLU A 152 -10.19 -10.37 -11.99
CA GLU A 152 -11.23 -10.68 -11.03
C GLU A 152 -11.32 -9.59 -9.95
N ALA A 153 -10.21 -9.12 -9.41
CA ALA A 153 -10.20 -8.11 -8.37
C ALA A 153 -10.64 -6.71 -8.87
N ALA A 154 -10.56 -6.44 -10.17
CA ALA A 154 -11.12 -5.23 -10.79
C ALA A 154 -12.64 -5.32 -11.03
N ALA A 155 -13.23 -6.52 -11.00
CA ALA A 155 -14.64 -6.70 -11.29
C ALA A 155 -15.54 -6.24 -10.12
N PRO A 156 -16.62 -5.47 -10.37
CA PRO A 156 -17.54 -5.04 -9.33
C PRO A 156 -18.18 -6.22 -8.59
N GLY A 157 -18.19 -6.16 -7.25
CA GLY A 157 -18.76 -7.21 -6.42
C GLY A 157 -17.92 -8.49 -6.34
N SER A 158 -16.71 -8.50 -6.92
CA SER A 158 -15.79 -9.62 -6.80
C SER A 158 -15.40 -9.89 -5.35
N ARG A 159 -15.24 -11.17 -5.05
CA ARG A 159 -14.74 -11.66 -3.77
C ARG A 159 -13.22 -11.92 -3.81
N THR A 160 -12.59 -11.72 -4.96
CA THR A 160 -11.13 -11.76 -5.14
C THR A 160 -10.56 -10.36 -4.90
N CYS A 161 -9.46 -10.28 -4.19
CA CYS A 161 -8.75 -9.06 -3.84
C CYS A 161 -7.26 -9.23 -4.10
N VAL A 162 -6.62 -8.16 -4.56
CA VAL A 162 -5.16 -8.07 -4.63
C VAL A 162 -4.73 -6.81 -3.90
N ASP A 163 -3.94 -6.99 -2.83
CA ASP A 163 -3.38 -5.91 -2.04
C ASP A 163 -1.87 -5.83 -2.27
N VAL A 164 -1.33 -4.61 -2.26
CA VAL A 164 0.09 -4.33 -2.51
C VAL A 164 0.71 -3.66 -1.29
N ALA A 165 1.95 -4.04 -0.99
CA ALA A 165 2.80 -3.37 -0.02
C ALA A 165 3.61 -2.31 -0.75
N VAL A 166 3.38 -1.05 -0.40
CA VAL A 166 4.14 0.09 -0.91
C VAL A 166 5.08 0.54 0.19
N VAL A 167 6.37 0.58 -0.13
CA VAL A 167 7.41 1.12 0.74
C VAL A 167 7.86 2.42 0.11
N ASP A 168 7.58 3.52 0.81
CA ASP A 168 7.76 4.88 0.31
C ASP A 168 6.94 5.10 -0.98
N THR A 169 7.53 4.92 -2.16
CA THR A 169 6.85 5.05 -3.46
C THR A 169 6.85 3.76 -4.29
N ALA A 170 7.56 2.72 -3.86
CA ALA A 170 7.75 1.50 -4.64
C ALA A 170 6.90 0.33 -4.14
N VAL A 171 6.33 -0.44 -5.06
CA VAL A 171 5.66 -1.70 -4.73
C VAL A 171 6.70 -2.75 -4.37
N ALA A 172 6.72 -3.15 -3.10
CA ALA A 172 7.66 -4.14 -2.57
C ALA A 172 7.12 -5.58 -2.61
N GLY A 173 5.80 -5.75 -2.74
CA GLY A 173 5.16 -7.06 -2.72
C GLY A 173 3.65 -6.97 -2.89
N TYR A 174 3.00 -8.13 -3.02
CA TYR A 174 1.56 -8.22 -3.13
C TYR A 174 1.02 -9.49 -2.45
N CYS A 175 -0.27 -9.47 -2.11
CA CYS A 175 -1.04 -10.61 -1.66
C CYS A 175 -2.34 -10.69 -2.45
N ALA A 176 -2.54 -11.78 -3.18
CA ALA A 176 -3.80 -12.14 -3.81
C ALA A 176 -4.56 -13.10 -2.89
N TRP A 177 -5.83 -12.81 -2.63
CA TRP A 177 -6.68 -13.61 -1.76
C TRP A 177 -8.13 -13.50 -2.20
N ARG A 178 -8.97 -14.46 -1.83
CA ARG A 178 -10.41 -14.41 -2.10
C ARG A 178 -11.23 -14.98 -0.97
N LEU A 179 -12.51 -14.63 -0.91
CA LEU A 179 -13.46 -15.27 0.00
C LEU A 179 -14.20 -16.39 -0.73
N GLU A 180 -14.08 -17.60 -0.21
CA GLU A 180 -14.75 -18.80 -0.70
C GLU A 180 -15.88 -19.23 0.25
N GLY A 181 -16.75 -20.11 -0.26
CA GLY A 181 -17.86 -20.67 0.49
C GLY A 181 -19.06 -19.72 0.65
N ASP A 182 -19.93 -20.09 1.58
CA ASP A 182 -21.20 -19.42 1.84
C ASP A 182 -21.02 -17.95 2.28
N LEU A 183 -22.02 -17.11 2.00
CA LEU A 183 -22.05 -15.71 2.37
C LEU A 183 -22.11 -15.49 3.89
N HIS A 184 -22.61 -16.46 4.66
CA HIS A 184 -22.77 -16.28 6.10
C HIS A 184 -21.56 -16.68 6.93
N SER A 185 -20.69 -17.53 6.39
CA SER A 185 -19.46 -17.99 7.05
C SER A 185 -18.39 -18.34 6.02
N PRO A 186 -17.87 -17.35 5.27
CA PRO A 186 -16.87 -17.62 4.25
C PRO A 186 -15.52 -18.05 4.84
N VAL A 187 -14.64 -18.54 3.97
CA VAL A 187 -13.23 -18.80 4.29
C VAL A 187 -12.38 -17.88 3.42
N LEU A 188 -11.39 -17.22 4.01
CA LEU A 188 -10.37 -16.49 3.27
C LEU A 188 -9.37 -17.49 2.69
N TYR A 189 -9.25 -17.54 1.36
CA TYR A 189 -8.26 -18.35 0.66
C TYR A 189 -7.14 -17.45 0.14
N VAL A 190 -5.91 -17.65 0.62
CA VAL A 190 -4.74 -16.92 0.09
C VAL A 190 -4.28 -17.61 -1.18
N LEU A 191 -4.40 -16.90 -2.31
CA LEU A 191 -4.06 -17.40 -3.64
C LEU A 191 -2.55 -17.29 -3.89
N SER A 192 -1.96 -16.15 -3.53
CA SER A 192 -0.54 -15.90 -3.68
C SER A 192 -0.05 -14.82 -2.73
N LEU A 193 1.19 -14.94 -2.31
CA LEU A 193 1.89 -13.96 -1.49
C LEU A 193 3.34 -13.85 -1.98
N ALA A 194 3.70 -12.69 -2.50
CA ALA A 194 5.01 -12.46 -3.10
C ALA A 194 5.62 -11.15 -2.63
N VAL A 195 6.93 -11.17 -2.38
CA VAL A 195 7.73 -9.99 -2.04
C VAL A 195 8.97 -10.01 -2.93
N GLU A 196 9.26 -8.85 -3.52
CA GLU A 196 10.45 -8.60 -4.33
C GLU A 196 11.70 -9.11 -3.61
N ALA A 197 12.60 -9.81 -4.31
CA ALA A 197 13.69 -10.52 -3.63
C ALA A 197 14.60 -9.61 -2.79
N THR A 198 14.85 -8.39 -3.25
CA THR A 198 15.65 -7.35 -2.58
C THR A 198 14.97 -6.75 -1.35
N GLN A 199 13.66 -6.94 -1.22
CA GLN A 199 12.81 -6.40 -0.15
C GLN A 199 12.41 -7.46 0.89
N ARG A 200 12.87 -8.71 0.74
CA ARG A 200 12.56 -9.80 1.68
C ARG A 200 13.22 -9.58 3.04
N ARG A 201 12.74 -10.31 4.05
CA ARG A 201 13.22 -10.29 5.44
C ARG A 201 13.02 -8.95 6.18
N ARG A 202 12.14 -8.09 5.67
CA ARG A 202 11.74 -6.80 6.29
C ARG A 202 10.33 -6.80 6.88
N GLY A 203 9.67 -7.95 6.93
CA GLY A 203 8.31 -8.08 7.48
C GLY A 203 7.17 -7.82 6.49
N TYR A 204 7.43 -7.45 5.23
CA TYR A 204 6.38 -7.07 4.28
C TYR A 204 5.37 -8.18 3.95
N ALA A 205 5.84 -9.42 3.83
CA ALA A 205 4.96 -10.57 3.64
C ALA A 205 4.01 -10.78 4.83
N GLU A 206 4.50 -10.53 6.04
CA GLU A 206 3.70 -10.62 7.26
C GLU A 206 2.63 -9.54 7.29
N GLU A 207 3.01 -8.29 7.00
CA GLU A 207 2.07 -7.17 6.99
C GLU A 207 1.00 -7.32 5.92
N LEU A 208 1.36 -7.80 4.73
CA LEU A 208 0.41 -8.14 3.67
C LEU A 208 -0.58 -9.21 4.12
N LEU A 209 -0.10 -10.30 4.71
CA LEU A 209 -0.96 -11.38 5.16
C LEU A 209 -1.84 -10.97 6.35
N ARG A 210 -1.31 -10.20 7.31
CA ARG A 210 -2.10 -9.62 8.41
C ARG A 210 -3.21 -8.71 7.89
N HIS A 211 -2.90 -7.90 6.88
CA HIS A 211 -3.89 -7.03 6.23
C HIS A 211 -5.00 -7.86 5.56
N ALA A 212 -4.63 -8.89 4.78
CA ALA A 212 -5.58 -9.79 4.15
C ALA A 212 -6.48 -10.49 5.19
N ILE A 213 -5.88 -11.06 6.25
CA ILE A 213 -6.63 -11.70 7.35
C ILE A 213 -7.61 -10.74 7.99
N LYS A 214 -7.18 -9.52 8.34
CA LYS A 214 -8.06 -8.51 8.95
C LYS A 214 -9.22 -8.12 8.02
N ARG A 215 -8.99 -8.05 6.70
CA ARG A 215 -10.05 -7.84 5.71
C ARG A 215 -11.00 -9.04 5.66
N GLY A 216 -10.48 -10.26 5.67
CA GLY A 216 -11.29 -11.49 5.77
C GLY A 216 -12.17 -11.52 7.01
N GLU A 217 -11.61 -11.23 8.19
CA GLU A 217 -12.33 -11.11 9.46
C GLU A 217 -13.47 -10.09 9.36
N SER A 218 -13.18 -8.92 8.80
CA SER A 218 -14.17 -7.85 8.60
C SER A 218 -15.28 -8.23 7.62
N SER A 219 -15.00 -9.16 6.70
CA SER A 219 -15.97 -9.76 5.77
C SER A 219 -16.66 -11.01 6.33
N GLY A 220 -16.38 -11.39 7.58
CA GLY A 220 -17.04 -12.48 8.28
C GLY A 220 -16.43 -13.85 8.05
N ALA A 221 -15.19 -13.91 7.56
CA ALA A 221 -14.50 -15.17 7.38
C ALA A 221 -14.30 -15.88 8.72
N ALA A 222 -14.67 -17.16 8.79
CA ALA A 222 -14.50 -17.99 9.97
C ALA A 222 -13.08 -18.58 10.07
N ALA A 223 -12.40 -18.68 8.92
CA ALA A 223 -11.03 -19.17 8.83
C ALA A 223 -10.28 -18.51 7.66
N ALA A 224 -8.95 -18.60 7.70
CA ALA A 224 -8.06 -18.36 6.57
C ALA A 224 -7.34 -19.67 6.20
N THR A 225 -7.22 -19.99 4.92
CA THR A 225 -6.53 -21.18 4.42
C THR A 225 -5.61 -20.86 3.25
N LEU A 226 -4.59 -21.69 3.05
CA LEU A 226 -3.64 -21.59 1.94
C LEU A 226 -2.95 -22.93 1.67
N HIS A 227 -2.34 -23.02 0.48
CA HIS A 227 -1.42 -24.09 0.12
C HIS A 227 0.00 -23.55 0.02
N VAL A 228 0.98 -24.32 0.50
CA VAL A 228 2.40 -23.98 0.42
C VAL A 228 3.23 -25.22 0.11
N ARG A 229 4.23 -25.09 -0.77
CA ARG A 229 5.18 -26.18 -1.05
C ARG A 229 5.82 -26.69 0.25
N VAL A 230 5.95 -28.02 0.36
CA VAL A 230 6.56 -28.64 1.55
C VAL A 230 8.02 -28.21 1.77
N ASP A 231 8.74 -27.88 0.70
CA ASP A 231 10.14 -27.45 0.72
C ASP A 231 10.35 -25.95 0.98
N ASN A 232 9.29 -25.13 1.00
CA ASN A 232 9.37 -23.68 1.17
C ASN A 232 9.49 -23.29 2.66
N LYS A 233 10.66 -23.58 3.26
CA LYS A 233 10.93 -23.33 4.69
C LYS A 233 10.65 -21.88 5.14
N PRO A 234 11.00 -20.83 4.38
CA PRO A 234 10.70 -19.45 4.77
C PRO A 234 9.19 -19.17 4.89
N ALA A 235 8.39 -19.65 3.92
CA ALA A 235 6.94 -19.45 3.95
C ALA A 235 6.28 -20.27 5.08
N ASN A 236 6.69 -21.53 5.25
CA ASN A 236 6.21 -22.38 6.36
C ASN A 236 6.45 -21.73 7.74
N SER A 237 7.64 -21.14 7.94
CA SER A 237 7.96 -20.42 9.17
C SER A 237 7.12 -19.15 9.37
N LEU A 238 6.86 -18.39 8.29
CA LEU A 238 5.99 -17.22 8.32
C LEU A 238 4.56 -17.60 8.73
N TYR A 239 3.97 -18.59 8.06
CA TYR A 239 2.58 -18.99 8.31
C TYR A 239 2.40 -19.58 9.71
N SER A 240 3.32 -20.43 10.16
CA SER A 240 3.29 -20.98 11.52
C SER A 240 3.32 -19.88 12.60
N ARG A 241 4.19 -18.87 12.43
CA ARG A 241 4.27 -17.72 13.36
C ARG A 241 3.02 -16.85 13.34
N LEU A 242 2.27 -16.86 12.24
CA LEU A 242 1.00 -16.18 12.10
C LEU A 242 -0.19 -17.02 12.55
N GLY A 243 0.03 -18.18 13.18
CA GLY A 243 -1.03 -19.01 13.77
C GLY A 243 -1.73 -19.93 12.78
N PHE A 244 -1.16 -20.16 11.59
CA PHE A 244 -1.62 -21.24 10.73
C PHE A 244 -1.12 -22.59 11.24
N VAL A 245 -1.99 -23.59 11.17
CA VAL A 245 -1.70 -24.98 11.54
C VAL A 245 -1.86 -25.88 10.32
N LEU A 246 -1.07 -26.95 10.28
CA LEU A 246 -1.15 -27.96 9.22
C LEU A 246 -2.46 -28.73 9.32
N VAL A 247 -3.21 -28.82 8.22
CA VAL A 247 -4.46 -29.59 8.15
C VAL A 247 -4.37 -30.78 7.20
N ALA A 248 -3.65 -30.65 6.08
CA ALA A 248 -3.51 -31.75 5.12
C ALA A 248 -2.17 -31.75 4.38
N HIS A 249 -1.80 -32.94 3.91
CA HIS A 249 -0.71 -33.15 2.95
C HIS A 249 -1.30 -33.44 1.57
N VAL A 250 -1.05 -32.56 0.61
CA VAL A 250 -1.62 -32.66 -0.74
C VAL A 250 -0.52 -33.07 -1.71
N HIS A 251 -0.59 -34.31 -2.17
CA HIS A 251 0.42 -34.88 -3.06
C HIS A 251 0.34 -34.26 -4.46
N ASP A 252 1.50 -34.01 -5.06
CA ASP A 252 1.67 -33.49 -6.43
C ASP A 252 0.92 -32.19 -6.74
N TYR A 253 0.65 -31.37 -5.72
CA TYR A 253 -0.13 -30.13 -5.86
C TYR A 253 0.46 -29.15 -6.88
N TYR A 254 1.79 -29.01 -6.90
CA TYR A 254 2.51 -28.14 -7.84
C TYR A 254 3.03 -28.89 -9.08
N GLY A 255 2.58 -30.14 -9.31
CA GLY A 255 3.01 -31.03 -10.41
C GLY A 255 4.44 -31.57 -10.31
N ASN A 256 5.27 -31.02 -9.40
CA ASN A 256 6.61 -31.51 -9.12
C ASN A 256 6.96 -31.50 -7.63
N CYS A 257 5.98 -31.18 -6.78
CA CYS A 257 6.16 -31.03 -5.35
C CYS A 257 4.80 -31.05 -4.66
N ASP A 258 4.78 -31.68 -3.49
CA ASP A 258 3.63 -31.71 -2.61
C ASP A 258 3.39 -30.34 -1.95
N ALA A 259 2.18 -30.14 -1.45
CA ALA A 259 1.80 -28.98 -0.66
C ALA A 259 1.35 -29.37 0.74
N TRP A 260 1.65 -28.50 1.70
CA TRP A 260 0.91 -28.41 2.94
C TRP A 260 -0.32 -27.53 2.73
N GLU A 261 -1.50 -28.03 3.10
CA GLU A 261 -2.68 -27.21 3.33
C GLU A 261 -2.62 -26.71 4.78
N LEU A 262 -2.66 -25.39 4.95
CA LEU A 262 -2.60 -24.75 6.26
C LEU A 262 -3.85 -23.95 6.52
N LEU A 263 -4.37 -24.02 7.75
CA LEU A 263 -5.57 -23.32 8.19
C LEU A 263 -5.30 -22.49 9.44
N ARG A 264 -5.95 -21.34 9.54
CA ARG A 264 -6.03 -20.54 10.76
C ARG A 264 -7.49 -20.21 11.04
N GLU A 265 -7.98 -20.57 12.21
CA GLU A 265 -9.28 -20.10 12.68
C GLU A 265 -9.22 -18.60 12.96
N LEU A 266 -10.29 -17.90 12.57
CA LEU A 266 -10.44 -16.47 12.77
C LEU A 266 -11.47 -16.23 13.88
N PRO A 267 -11.29 -15.17 14.69
CA PRO A 267 -12.25 -14.86 15.74
C PRO A 267 -13.62 -14.61 15.13
N ALA A 268 -14.64 -15.24 15.70
CA ALA A 268 -16.01 -15.07 15.23
C ALA A 268 -16.39 -13.59 15.23
N MET A 269 -16.89 -13.11 14.10
CA MET A 269 -17.40 -11.75 14.01
C MET A 269 -18.60 -11.63 14.95
N VAL A 270 -18.46 -10.84 16.03
CA VAL A 270 -19.57 -10.61 16.97
C VAL A 270 -20.59 -9.72 16.27
N LYS A 271 -21.58 -10.34 15.61
CA LYS A 271 -22.74 -9.63 15.07
C LYS A 271 -23.49 -9.02 16.24
N ARG A 272 -23.39 -7.70 16.40
CA ARG A 272 -24.12 -6.99 17.43
C ARG A 272 -25.53 -6.72 16.95
N THR A 273 -26.49 -7.39 17.56
CA THR A 273 -27.90 -7.11 17.36
C THR A 273 -28.20 -5.71 17.86
N VAL A 274 -28.76 -4.89 17.00
CA VAL A 274 -29.27 -3.57 17.39
C VAL A 274 -30.69 -3.75 17.93
N ASP A 275 -31.00 -3.15 19.07
CA ASP A 275 -32.35 -3.18 19.63
C ASP A 275 -33.31 -2.43 18.69
N HIS A 276 -34.19 -3.18 18.05
CA HIS A 276 -35.13 -2.64 17.08
C HIS A 276 -36.12 -1.64 17.70
N THR A 277 -36.39 -1.74 19.01
CA THR A 277 -37.25 -0.79 19.74
C THR A 277 -36.58 0.58 19.79
N LEU A 278 -35.28 0.61 20.08
CA LEU A 278 -34.47 1.84 20.07
C LEU A 278 -34.31 2.38 18.65
N VAL A 279 -34.20 1.50 17.64
CA VAL A 279 -34.18 1.94 16.25
C VAL A 279 -35.46 2.69 15.89
N LEU A 280 -36.62 2.13 16.23
CA LEU A 280 -37.90 2.78 15.96
C LEU A 280 -38.05 4.10 16.73
N LYS A 281 -37.62 4.13 17.98
CA LYS A 281 -37.67 5.33 18.83
C LYS A 281 -36.82 6.48 18.27
N LEU A 282 -35.54 6.23 18.02
CA LEU A 282 -34.63 7.26 17.49
C LEU A 282 -34.99 7.66 16.05
N ARG A 283 -35.54 6.75 15.24
CA ARG A 283 -36.09 7.14 13.93
C ARG A 283 -37.30 8.06 14.05
N ALA A 284 -38.16 7.84 15.04
CA ALA A 284 -39.30 8.73 15.31
C ALA A 284 -38.86 10.13 15.77
N GLU A 285 -37.66 10.25 16.36
CA GLU A 285 -37.00 11.51 16.70
C GLU A 285 -36.35 12.22 15.49
N GLY A 286 -36.43 11.63 14.30
CA GLY A 286 -35.99 12.24 13.04
C GLY A 286 -34.63 11.77 12.53
N PHE A 287 -33.95 10.84 13.23
CA PHE A 287 -32.65 10.34 12.79
C PHE A 287 -32.76 9.35 11.62
N PRO A 288 -31.89 9.47 10.57
CA PRO A 288 -31.84 8.49 9.49
C PRO A 288 -31.51 7.08 9.99
N GLN A 289 -32.19 6.06 9.48
CA GLN A 289 -32.05 4.67 9.94
C GLN A 289 -30.61 4.17 9.97
N ILE A 290 -29.82 4.47 8.93
CA ILE A 290 -28.41 4.05 8.85
C ILE A 290 -27.56 4.68 9.96
N CYS A 291 -27.85 5.92 10.35
CA CYS A 291 -27.17 6.63 11.42
C CYS A 291 -27.55 6.02 12.78
N VAL A 292 -28.83 5.73 13.00
CA VAL A 292 -29.34 5.11 14.23
C VAL A 292 -28.73 3.72 14.45
N ILE A 293 -28.70 2.88 13.40
CA ILE A 293 -28.09 1.55 13.46
C ILE A 293 -26.61 1.66 13.86
N ARG A 294 -25.85 2.58 13.26
CA ARG A 294 -24.43 2.80 13.59
C ARG A 294 -24.23 3.33 15.01
N MET A 295 -25.02 4.32 15.43
CA MET A 295 -24.96 4.86 16.79
C MET A 295 -25.19 3.75 17.81
N LEU A 296 -26.27 2.98 17.68
CA LEU A 296 -26.59 1.90 18.62
C LEU A 296 -25.55 0.77 18.60
N GLN A 297 -24.93 0.48 17.45
CA GLN A 297 -23.79 -0.43 17.38
C GLN A 297 -22.59 0.06 18.20
N TRP A 298 -22.29 1.37 18.13
CA TRP A 298 -21.18 1.99 18.86
C TRP A 298 -21.47 2.14 20.34
N THR A 299 -22.71 2.40 20.71
CA THR A 299 -23.12 2.64 22.10
C THR A 299 -23.59 1.39 22.82
N HIS A 300 -23.46 0.22 22.21
CA HIS A 300 -23.91 -1.05 22.79
C HIS A 300 -25.42 -1.01 23.15
N ASN A 301 -26.25 -0.47 22.25
CA ASN A 301 -27.68 -0.22 22.49
C ASN A 301 -27.99 0.66 23.72
N SER A 302 -27.04 1.51 24.15
CA SER A 302 -27.33 2.52 25.16
C SER A 302 -28.06 3.69 24.52
N GLU A 303 -29.33 3.86 24.87
CA GLU A 303 -30.16 4.98 24.43
C GLU A 303 -29.56 6.32 24.87
N ALA A 304 -29.14 6.43 26.13
CA ALA A 304 -28.55 7.65 26.68
C ALA A 304 -27.28 8.07 25.91
N MET A 305 -26.40 7.12 25.62
CA MET A 305 -25.17 7.38 24.88
C MET A 305 -25.44 7.66 23.39
N ALA A 306 -26.45 7.03 22.81
CA ALA A 306 -26.86 7.31 21.43
C ALA A 306 -27.44 8.72 21.30
N ALA A 307 -28.21 9.18 22.29
CA ALA A 307 -28.72 10.55 22.37
C ALA A 307 -27.58 11.58 22.51
N LEU A 308 -26.57 11.31 23.34
CA LEU A 308 -25.37 12.15 23.46
C LEU A 308 -24.62 12.26 22.13
N LEU A 309 -24.34 11.13 21.47
CA LEU A 309 -23.71 11.11 20.15
C LEU A 309 -24.52 11.89 19.11
N ALA A 310 -25.84 11.76 19.15
CA ALA A 310 -26.75 12.45 18.24
C ALA A 310 -26.80 13.97 18.49
N ALA A 311 -26.62 14.41 19.73
CA ALA A 311 -26.48 15.81 20.12
C ALA A 311 -25.10 16.41 19.78
N GLY A 312 -24.16 15.61 19.26
CA GLY A 312 -22.78 16.03 19.02
C GLY A 312 -21.91 16.07 20.28
N GLU A 313 -22.46 15.60 21.42
CA GLU A 313 -21.75 15.44 22.68
C GLU A 313 -21.02 14.09 22.66
N VAL A 314 -19.83 14.06 22.08
CA VAL A 314 -18.98 12.87 22.09
C VAL A 314 -18.29 12.80 23.46
N PRO A 315 -18.57 11.79 24.29
CA PRO A 315 -17.81 11.62 25.52
C PRO A 315 -16.37 11.27 25.15
N ILE A 316 -15.47 12.23 25.34
CA ILE A 316 -14.04 11.98 25.28
C ILE A 316 -13.70 11.26 26.57
N VAL A 317 -13.34 9.99 26.48
CA VAL A 317 -12.65 9.32 27.59
C VAL A 317 -11.32 10.04 27.73
N ASP A 318 -11.15 10.84 28.79
CA ASP A 318 -9.84 11.38 29.12
C ASP A 318 -8.92 10.18 29.41
N CYS A 319 -7.97 9.92 28.51
CA CYS A 319 -7.05 8.80 28.60
C CYS A 319 -6.28 8.78 29.93
N GLN A 320 -6.23 9.92 30.65
CA GLN A 320 -5.62 10.01 31.98
C GLN A 320 -6.43 9.27 33.07
N ASP A 321 -7.75 9.16 32.95
CA ASP A 321 -8.60 8.52 33.96
C ASP A 321 -8.63 6.99 33.83
N VAL A 322 -8.52 6.45 32.61
CA VAL A 322 -8.41 4.98 32.39
C VAL A 322 -7.11 4.43 33.00
N MET A 323 -6.02 5.20 32.93
CA MET A 323 -4.73 4.85 33.55
C MET A 323 -4.75 4.96 35.08
N ARG A 324 -5.58 5.84 35.66
CA ARG A 324 -5.76 5.95 37.11
C ARG A 324 -6.67 4.88 37.69
N GLN A 325 -7.70 4.46 36.95
CA GLN A 325 -8.67 3.45 37.42
C GLN A 325 -8.20 2.01 37.18
N GLY A 326 -7.30 1.76 36.24
CA GLY A 326 -6.68 0.44 36.00
C GLY A 326 -5.78 -0.09 37.13
N GLY A 327 -5.53 0.69 38.18
CA GLY A 327 -4.70 0.33 39.33
C GLY A 327 -5.44 -0.19 40.57
N ARG A 328 -6.79 -0.24 40.57
CA ARG A 328 -7.54 -0.83 41.70
C ARG A 328 -8.40 -2.00 41.22
N ALA A 329 -7.95 -3.19 41.60
CA ALA A 329 -8.74 -4.40 41.60
C ALA A 329 -10.11 -4.17 42.28
N LEU A 330 -11.18 -4.54 41.59
CA LEU A 330 -12.52 -4.76 42.13
C LEU A 330 -13.00 -6.07 41.47
N GLY A 331 -13.11 -7.21 42.16
CA GLY A 331 -13.32 -7.39 43.58
C GLY A 331 -14.77 -7.07 43.94
N SER A 332 -15.65 -8.06 43.74
CA SER A 332 -16.96 -8.26 44.39
C SER A 332 -18.07 -7.20 44.27
N SER A 333 -19.22 -7.66 43.77
CA SER A 333 -20.59 -7.37 44.26
C SER A 333 -21.24 -6.00 44.03
N CYS A 334 -22.32 -5.98 43.22
CA CYS A 334 -23.66 -5.37 43.47
C CYS A 334 -24.45 -5.38 42.13
N ARG A 335 -25.54 -6.14 41.89
CA ARG A 335 -26.96 -5.88 42.27
C ARG A 335 -27.25 -4.38 42.39
N ILE A 336 -27.99 -3.73 41.50
CA ILE A 336 -29.39 -3.93 41.05
C ILE A 336 -29.50 -3.67 39.55
#